data_AF-A0A5N5X2F8-F1
#
_entry.id   AF-A0A5N5X2F8-F1
#
_cell.length_a   1.000
_cell.length_b   1.000
_cell.length_c   1.000
_cell.angle_alpha   90.00
_cell.angle_beta   90.00
_cell.angle_gamma   90.00
#
_symmetry.space_group_name_H-M   'P 1'
#
loop_
_entity.id
_entity.type
_entity.pdbx_description
1 polymer ?
#
loop_
_entity_poly.entity_id
_entity_poly.type
_entity_poly.pdbx_seq_one_letter_code
_entity_poly.pdbx_strand_id
1 'polypeptide(L)'
;MSASASKERKSNFYDSAYLAEYYDILIRAYATALDTHADRRIYIPAMRKLLGFDSEQTSAPFIVLDVGTGTGRVLANLTNDAVEVNINLSNVEFIGVDKEPAMVHHASAMQQKNPSMSQVGRVNWLVGDAINLTSAELLQNKIGQVNLILFAAGGIAYLTEPDEQKRLFCQVAALLRPITGRFYLSVQRRLNTSLMEGVALQFDVINHREFLSGLYNGVVYKAPQIGESVREGQIVTTRYHSVVVKRIDAGGEEILEDNHIELKQRLWDEAETMGWATDARLHCEEAFKTFNETYFVFKRAD
;
A
#
# COMPACT_ATOMS: atom_id res chain seq x y z
N MET A 1 35.98 16.53 -21.20
CA MET A 1 34.58 16.06 -21.18
C MET A 1 34.49 14.97 -20.13
N SER A 2 33.91 15.29 -18.98
CA SER A 2 33.81 14.38 -17.83
C SER A 2 32.71 13.37 -18.12
N ALA A 3 33.03 12.07 -18.09
CA ALA A 3 32.06 11.00 -18.15
C ALA A 3 31.05 11.18 -17.00
N SER A 4 29.77 11.29 -17.34
CA SER A 4 28.68 11.24 -16.36
C SER A 4 28.80 9.93 -15.59
N ALA A 5 28.92 10.02 -14.26
CA ALA A 5 28.86 8.87 -13.37
C ALA A 5 27.62 8.02 -13.70
N SER A 6 27.76 6.70 -13.55
CA SER A 6 26.70 5.72 -13.82
C SER A 6 25.40 6.12 -13.09
N LYS A 7 24.32 6.30 -13.87
CA LYS A 7 22.95 6.58 -13.40
C LYS A 7 22.16 5.30 -13.13
N GLU A 8 22.82 4.15 -13.31
CA GLU A 8 22.28 2.82 -13.02
C GLU A 8 22.20 2.62 -11.52
N ARG A 9 21.05 2.12 -11.05
CA ARG A 9 20.86 1.79 -9.64
C ARG A 9 19.97 0.57 -9.46
N LYS A 10 20.22 -0.14 -8.37
CA LYS A 10 19.28 -1.15 -7.86
C LYS A 10 18.09 -0.42 -7.25
N SER A 11 16.89 -0.93 -7.49
CA SER A 11 15.65 -0.36 -6.99
C SER A 11 14.67 -1.46 -6.59
N ASN A 12 13.69 -1.10 -5.76
CA ASN A 12 12.55 -1.93 -5.40
C ASN A 12 11.22 -1.39 -5.93
N PHE A 13 11.25 -0.50 -6.95
CA PHE A 13 10.10 0.18 -7.55
C PHE A 13 9.44 1.27 -6.70
N TYR A 14 9.87 1.48 -5.46
CA TYR A 14 9.16 2.33 -4.50
C TYR A 14 10.08 3.32 -3.77
N ASP A 15 11.38 3.27 -4.05
CA ASP A 15 12.46 3.89 -3.30
C ASP A 15 12.91 5.26 -3.84
N SER A 16 12.22 5.81 -4.85
CA SER A 16 12.49 7.16 -5.35
C SER A 16 11.22 7.98 -5.54
N ALA A 17 11.36 9.31 -5.47
CA ALA A 17 10.25 10.24 -5.64
C ALA A 17 9.65 10.17 -7.07
N TYR A 18 10.47 9.81 -8.06
CA TYR A 18 10.02 9.56 -9.43
C TYR A 18 9.20 8.28 -9.52
N LEU A 19 9.66 7.19 -8.91
CA LEU A 19 8.95 5.91 -8.95
C LEU A 19 7.66 5.93 -8.11
N ALA A 20 7.61 6.69 -7.02
CA ALA A 20 6.39 6.91 -6.25
C ALA A 20 5.29 7.60 -7.09
N GLU A 21 5.63 8.67 -7.83
CA GLU A 21 4.67 9.27 -8.77
C GLU A 21 4.32 8.31 -9.90
N TYR A 22 5.32 7.61 -10.45
CA TYR A 22 5.11 6.69 -11.55
C TYR A 22 4.13 5.56 -11.18
N TYR A 23 4.26 5.02 -9.97
CA TYR A 23 3.31 4.06 -9.41
C TYR A 23 1.88 4.62 -9.45
N ASP A 24 1.68 5.83 -8.96
CA ASP A 24 0.38 6.51 -8.99
C ASP A 24 -0.17 6.71 -10.42
N ILE A 25 0.71 7.04 -11.38
CA ILE A 25 0.34 7.17 -12.80
C ILE A 25 -0.13 5.82 -13.35
N LEU A 26 0.61 4.74 -13.09
CA LEU A 26 0.23 3.40 -13.51
C LEU A 26 -1.10 2.98 -12.90
N ILE A 27 -1.27 3.16 -11.59
CA ILE A 27 -2.53 2.83 -10.91
C ILE A 27 -3.72 3.59 -11.52
N ARG A 28 -3.55 4.88 -11.86
CA ARG A 28 -4.60 5.66 -12.53
C ARG A 28 -4.88 5.19 -13.95
N ALA A 29 -3.83 4.94 -14.74
CA ALA A 29 -3.97 4.46 -16.11
C ALA A 29 -4.74 3.13 -16.17
N TYR A 30 -4.62 2.32 -15.12
CA TYR A 30 -5.25 1.00 -15.02
C TYR A 30 -6.34 0.93 -13.93
N ALA A 31 -6.91 2.06 -13.51
CA ALA A 31 -7.82 2.12 -12.35
C ALA A 31 -9.04 1.20 -12.50
N THR A 32 -9.64 1.14 -13.71
CA THR A 32 -10.78 0.27 -14.02
C THR A 32 -10.41 -1.22 -13.95
N ALA A 33 -9.22 -1.55 -14.45
CA ALA A 33 -8.68 -2.90 -14.49
C ALA A 33 -8.31 -3.44 -13.10
N LEU A 34 -7.80 -2.55 -12.25
CA LEU A 34 -7.40 -2.84 -10.88
C LEU A 34 -8.55 -2.71 -9.88
N ASP A 35 -9.73 -2.27 -10.33
CA ASP A 35 -10.89 -1.94 -9.48
C ASP A 35 -10.47 -1.13 -8.25
N THR A 36 -9.75 -0.02 -8.45
CA THR A 36 -9.16 0.77 -7.35
C THR A 36 -10.19 1.44 -6.43
N HIS A 37 -11.48 1.33 -6.77
CA HIS A 37 -12.61 1.78 -5.96
C HIS A 37 -13.34 0.61 -5.27
N ALA A 38 -12.91 -0.64 -5.45
CA ALA A 38 -13.40 -1.79 -4.70
C ALA A 38 -13.30 -1.56 -3.18
N ASP A 39 -12.20 -0.92 -2.76
CA ASP A 39 -11.90 -0.53 -1.38
C ASP A 39 -13.10 0.17 -0.71
N ARG A 40 -13.83 1.02 -1.45
CA ARG A 40 -15.03 1.72 -0.94
C ARG A 40 -16.09 0.76 -0.42
N ARG A 41 -16.33 -0.33 -1.17
CA ARG A 41 -17.38 -1.32 -0.85
C ARG A 41 -17.03 -2.13 0.40
N ILE A 42 -15.79 -2.05 0.87
CA ILE A 42 -15.26 -2.82 1.99
C ILE A 42 -15.05 -1.91 3.20
N TYR A 43 -14.25 -0.86 3.04
CA TYR A 43 -13.77 -0.05 4.16
C TYR A 43 -14.80 0.95 4.66
N ILE A 44 -15.68 1.49 3.82
CA ILE A 44 -16.74 2.40 4.28
C ILE A 44 -17.77 1.69 5.19
N PRO A 45 -18.33 0.52 4.80
CA PRO A 45 -19.18 -0.24 5.71
C PRO A 45 -18.47 -0.63 7.01
N ALA A 46 -17.20 -1.05 6.93
CA ALA A 46 -16.39 -1.39 8.09
C ALA A 46 -16.24 -0.19 9.04
N MET A 47 -15.82 0.97 8.52
CA MET A 47 -15.64 2.19 9.31
C MET A 47 -16.95 2.64 9.94
N ARG A 48 -18.08 2.62 9.19
CA ARG A 48 -19.39 2.96 9.75
C ARG A 48 -19.82 2.02 10.88
N LYS A 49 -19.64 0.71 10.70
CA LYS A 49 -19.96 -0.30 11.71
C LYS A 49 -19.14 -0.06 12.98
N LEU A 50 -17.84 0.19 12.85
CA LEU A 50 -16.94 0.42 13.98
C LEU A 50 -17.19 1.75 14.69
N LEU A 51 -17.45 2.83 13.95
CA LEU A 51 -17.88 4.12 14.52
C LEU A 51 -19.21 4.00 15.27
N GLY A 52 -20.12 3.14 14.79
CA GLY A 52 -21.38 2.86 15.49
C GLY A 52 -21.18 2.18 16.85
N PHE A 53 -20.17 1.30 16.98
CA PHE A 53 -19.80 0.71 18.28
C PHE A 53 -19.15 1.73 19.22
N ASP A 54 -18.47 2.75 18.70
CA ASP A 54 -17.87 3.84 19.48
C ASP A 54 -18.86 4.97 19.82
N SER A 55 -20.14 4.84 19.46
CA SER A 55 -21.17 5.88 19.66
C SER A 55 -21.53 6.14 21.13
N GLU A 56 -21.07 5.30 22.06
CA GLU A 56 -20.98 5.63 23.48
C GLU A 56 -19.80 6.59 23.73
N GLN A 57 -19.93 7.84 23.23
CA GLN A 57 -19.15 9.05 23.59
C GLN A 57 -17.82 8.82 24.33
N THR A 58 -16.89 8.07 23.74
CA THR A 58 -15.52 8.11 24.24
C THR A 58 -14.88 9.39 23.70
N SER A 59 -14.22 10.15 24.56
CA SER A 59 -13.43 11.33 24.15
C SER A 59 -12.19 10.94 23.34
N ALA A 60 -11.97 9.65 23.10
CA ALA A 60 -10.82 9.13 22.39
C ALA A 60 -11.05 9.21 20.87
N PRO A 61 -10.01 9.50 20.08
CA PRO A 61 -10.12 9.48 18.63
C PRO A 61 -10.31 8.05 18.12
N PHE A 62 -11.07 7.91 17.03
CA PHE A 62 -11.15 6.67 16.26
C PHE A 62 -9.89 6.53 15.41
N ILE A 63 -9.07 5.50 15.64
CA ILE A 63 -7.76 5.37 14.99
C ILE A 63 -7.83 4.37 13.84
N VAL A 64 -7.44 4.83 12.65
CA VAL A 64 -7.22 3.98 11.46
C VAL A 64 -5.73 3.95 11.14
N LEU A 65 -5.16 2.75 11.07
CA LEU A 65 -3.79 2.49 10.68
C LEU A 65 -3.76 1.81 9.31
N ASP A 66 -3.07 2.40 8.34
CA ASP A 66 -2.82 1.82 7.02
C ASP A 66 -1.35 1.37 6.93
N VAL A 67 -1.13 0.06 6.92
CA VAL A 67 0.19 -0.57 6.90
C VAL A 67 0.60 -0.82 5.44
N GLY A 68 1.81 -0.41 5.07
CA GLY A 68 2.22 -0.40 3.66
C GLY A 68 1.40 0.60 2.85
N THR A 69 1.23 1.81 3.38
CA THR A 69 0.31 2.83 2.84
C THR A 69 0.67 3.30 1.44
N GLY A 70 1.92 3.06 0.99
CA GLY A 70 2.42 3.51 -0.29
C GLY A 70 2.25 5.02 -0.45
N THR A 71 1.65 5.42 -1.56
CA THR A 71 1.34 6.84 -1.87
C THR A 71 0.16 7.41 -1.06
N GLY A 72 -0.37 6.67 -0.09
CA GLY A 72 -1.51 7.09 0.75
C GLY A 72 -2.87 7.00 0.04
N ARG A 73 -2.93 6.35 -1.13
CA ARG A 73 -4.14 6.22 -1.97
C ARG A 73 -5.34 5.71 -1.18
N VAL A 74 -5.15 4.68 -0.35
CA VAL A 74 -6.24 4.03 0.37
C VAL A 74 -6.89 4.98 1.36
N LEU A 75 -6.10 5.67 2.19
CA LEU A 75 -6.61 6.67 3.13
C LEU A 75 -7.23 7.88 2.42
N ALA A 76 -6.64 8.33 1.30
CA ALA A 76 -7.20 9.41 0.50
C ALA A 76 -8.58 9.05 -0.08
N ASN A 77 -8.72 7.84 -0.63
CA ASN A 77 -9.98 7.33 -1.16
C ASN A 77 -11.02 7.14 -0.04
N LEU A 78 -10.62 6.52 1.08
CA LEU A 78 -11.48 6.34 2.25
C LEU A 78 -12.04 7.68 2.74
N THR A 79 -11.22 8.74 2.75
CA THR A 79 -11.65 10.09 3.12
C THR A 79 -12.67 10.65 2.13
N ASN A 80 -12.37 10.60 0.83
CA ASN A 80 -13.28 11.09 -0.20
C ASN A 80 -14.63 10.40 -0.12
N ASP A 81 -14.62 9.07 -0.01
CA ASP A 81 -15.81 8.26 0.08
C ASP A 81 -16.60 8.56 1.35
N ALA A 82 -15.92 8.72 2.49
CA ALA A 82 -16.53 9.04 3.77
C ALA A 82 -17.22 10.42 3.77
N VAL A 83 -16.59 11.42 3.15
CA VAL A 83 -17.20 12.75 2.96
C VAL A 83 -18.45 12.65 2.08
N GLU A 84 -18.39 11.90 0.98
CA GLU A 84 -19.54 11.72 0.09
C GLU A 84 -20.74 11.06 0.79
N VAL A 85 -20.47 10.12 1.72
CA VAL A 85 -21.52 9.45 2.50
C VAL A 85 -21.78 10.09 3.88
N ASN A 86 -21.31 11.33 4.09
CA ASN A 86 -21.52 12.14 5.30
C ASN A 86 -21.08 11.45 6.61
N ILE A 87 -19.96 10.73 6.61
CA ILE A 87 -19.33 10.25 7.84
C ILE A 87 -18.48 11.39 8.43
N ASN A 88 -18.70 11.72 9.70
CA ASN A 88 -17.92 12.73 10.39
C ASN A 88 -16.51 12.22 10.71
N LEU A 89 -15.49 12.85 10.12
CA LEU A 89 -14.07 12.49 10.29
C LEU A 89 -13.32 13.37 11.30
N SER A 90 -13.99 14.35 11.93
CA SER A 90 -13.34 15.32 12.83
C SER A 90 -12.71 14.70 14.09
N ASN A 91 -13.18 13.53 14.54
CA ASN A 91 -12.59 12.78 15.65
C ASN A 91 -11.88 11.50 15.19
N VAL A 92 -11.42 11.48 13.93
CA VAL A 92 -10.68 10.35 13.35
C VAL A 92 -9.19 10.70 13.26
N GLU A 93 -8.34 9.77 13.68
CA GLU A 93 -6.89 9.82 13.50
C GLU A 93 -6.45 8.78 12.48
N PHE A 94 -5.91 9.24 11.36
CA PHE A 94 -5.29 8.40 10.35
C PHE A 94 -3.77 8.31 10.58
N ILE A 95 -3.23 7.10 10.46
CA ILE A 95 -1.81 6.83 10.54
C ILE A 95 -1.45 5.96 9.33
N GLY A 96 -0.70 6.51 8.38
CA GLY A 96 -0.14 5.75 7.26
C GLY A 96 1.31 5.38 7.55
N VAL A 97 1.67 4.12 7.34
CA VAL A 97 3.04 3.62 7.54
C VAL A 97 3.54 2.96 6.27
N ASP A 98 4.72 3.36 5.80
CA ASP A 98 5.43 2.64 4.74
C ASP A 98 6.93 2.55 5.07
N LYS A 99 7.59 1.49 4.61
CA LYS A 99 9.04 1.33 4.83
C LYS A 99 9.84 2.27 3.94
N GLU A 100 9.27 2.68 2.80
CA GLU A 100 9.94 3.50 1.80
C GLU A 100 9.68 5.00 2.05
N PRO A 101 10.72 5.81 2.37
CA PRO A 101 10.54 7.23 2.63
C PRO A 101 9.92 8.00 1.46
N ALA A 102 10.24 7.61 0.22
CA ALA A 102 9.70 8.25 -0.98
C ALA A 102 8.16 8.14 -1.05
N MET A 103 7.62 6.99 -0.65
CA MET A 103 6.17 6.75 -0.59
C MET A 103 5.50 7.63 0.46
N VAL A 104 6.05 7.67 1.67
CA VAL A 104 5.54 8.48 2.79
C VAL A 104 5.58 9.97 2.46
N HIS A 105 6.67 10.46 1.86
CA HIS A 105 6.78 11.86 1.43
C HIS A 105 5.76 12.20 0.35
N HIS A 106 5.56 11.31 -0.62
CA HIS A 106 4.55 11.48 -1.66
C HIS A 106 3.13 11.49 -1.09
N ALA A 107 2.82 10.58 -0.16
CA ALA A 107 1.54 10.54 0.54
C ALA A 107 1.24 11.85 1.28
N SER A 108 2.24 12.39 1.99
CA SER A 108 2.13 13.69 2.67
C SER A 108 1.91 14.85 1.69
N ALA A 109 2.60 14.86 0.55
CA ALA A 109 2.40 15.88 -0.48
C ALA A 109 1.00 15.77 -1.14
N MET A 110 0.52 14.55 -1.36
CA MET A 110 -0.81 14.30 -1.94
C MET A 110 -1.94 14.63 -0.97
N GLN A 111 -1.75 14.45 0.34
CA GLN A 111 -2.69 14.91 1.36
C GLN A 111 -3.01 16.40 1.20
N GLN A 112 -2.00 17.24 0.99
CA GLN A 112 -2.17 18.70 0.84
C GLN A 112 -3.00 19.08 -0.39
N LYS A 113 -3.03 18.20 -1.41
CA LYS A 113 -3.77 18.40 -2.66
C LYS A 113 -5.18 17.82 -2.62
N ASN A 114 -5.53 17.02 -1.61
CA ASN A 114 -6.84 16.42 -1.47
C ASN A 114 -7.71 17.24 -0.49
N PRO A 115 -8.74 17.96 -0.96
CA PRO A 115 -9.58 18.80 -0.10
C PRO A 115 -10.28 18.02 1.03
N SER A 116 -10.69 16.77 0.77
CA SER A 116 -11.40 15.95 1.77
C SER A 116 -10.54 15.62 2.97
N MET A 117 -9.20 15.52 2.80
CA MET A 117 -8.27 15.25 3.89
C MET A 117 -8.26 16.34 4.97
N SER A 118 -8.71 17.56 4.66
CA SER A 118 -8.87 18.63 5.65
C SER A 118 -9.98 18.36 6.67
N GLN A 119 -10.87 17.40 6.42
CA GLN A 119 -11.96 17.03 7.33
C GLN A 119 -11.55 15.98 8.36
N VAL A 120 -10.38 15.36 8.22
CA VAL A 120 -9.86 14.36 9.15
C VAL A 120 -9.24 15.07 10.36
N GLY A 121 -9.62 14.65 11.57
CA GLY A 121 -9.16 15.28 12.81
C GLY A 121 -7.63 15.30 12.96
N ARG A 122 -6.97 14.19 12.58
CA ARG A 122 -5.51 14.11 12.54
C ARG A 122 -5.02 13.12 11.49
N VAL A 123 -3.92 13.44 10.83
CA VAL A 123 -3.23 12.53 9.89
C VAL A 123 -1.75 12.52 10.22
N ASN A 124 -1.18 11.34 10.39
CA ASN A 124 0.26 11.13 10.57
C ASN A 124 0.78 10.19 9.49
N TRP A 125 1.95 10.51 8.94
CA TRP A 125 2.66 9.66 7.99
C TRP A 125 4.00 9.25 8.61
N LEU A 126 4.25 7.95 8.68
CA LEU A 126 5.43 7.38 9.33
C LEU A 126 6.24 6.55 8.34
N VAL A 127 7.56 6.74 8.37
CA VAL A 127 8.49 5.76 7.81
C VAL A 127 8.67 4.65 8.84
N GLY A 128 8.29 3.42 8.48
CA GLY A 128 8.36 2.28 9.38
C GLY A 128 8.09 0.96 8.69
N ASP A 129 8.59 -0.12 9.28
CA ASP A 129 8.41 -1.46 8.74
C ASP A 129 7.15 -2.13 9.34
N ALA A 130 6.36 -2.76 8.49
CA ALA A 130 5.18 -3.52 8.85
C ALA A 130 5.44 -4.62 9.90
N ILE A 131 6.66 -5.18 9.94
CA ILE A 131 7.03 -6.20 10.92
C ILE A 131 7.49 -5.63 12.27
N ASN A 132 7.70 -4.31 12.36
CA ASN A 132 8.23 -3.61 13.54
C ASN A 132 7.39 -2.38 13.96
N LEU A 133 6.09 -2.35 13.64
CA LEU A 133 5.20 -1.20 13.86
C LEU A 133 5.27 -0.61 15.28
N THR A 134 5.24 -1.45 16.32
CA THR A 134 5.28 -1.01 17.73
C THR A 134 6.61 -0.42 18.18
N SER A 135 7.63 -0.43 17.32
CA SER A 135 8.92 0.24 17.59
C SER A 135 8.86 1.75 17.35
N ALA A 136 7.88 2.23 16.58
CA ALA A 136 7.67 3.66 16.38
C ALA A 136 6.97 4.26 17.61
N GLU A 137 7.52 5.33 18.18
CA GLU A 137 6.99 5.96 19.41
C GLU A 137 5.49 6.29 19.31
N LEU A 138 5.05 6.82 18.15
CA LEU A 138 3.64 7.12 17.93
C LEU A 138 2.76 5.86 18.09
N LEU A 139 3.18 4.72 17.54
CA LEU A 139 2.40 3.47 17.58
C LEU A 139 2.57 2.69 18.89
N GLN A 140 3.73 2.80 19.53
CA GLN A 140 3.94 2.26 20.88
C GLN A 140 2.91 2.81 21.87
N ASN A 141 2.62 4.11 21.78
CA ASN A 141 1.60 4.79 22.60
C ASN A 141 0.15 4.45 22.20
N LYS A 142 -0.05 3.63 21.17
CA LYS A 142 -1.37 3.21 20.64
C LYS A 142 -1.61 1.70 20.74
N ILE A 143 -0.76 0.98 21.47
CA ILE A 143 -0.98 -0.44 21.79
C ILE A 143 -2.37 -0.62 22.40
N GLY A 144 -3.13 -1.57 21.88
CA GLY A 144 -4.50 -1.88 22.32
C GLY A 144 -5.54 -0.79 22.04
N GLN A 145 -5.26 0.18 21.17
CA GLN A 145 -6.15 1.32 20.92
C GLN A 145 -6.63 1.44 19.48
N VAL A 146 -5.99 0.77 18.51
CA VAL A 146 -6.30 0.95 17.09
C VAL A 146 -7.63 0.28 16.74
N ASN A 147 -8.57 1.05 16.21
CA ASN A 147 -9.91 0.58 15.85
C ASN A 147 -9.92 -0.21 14.54
N LEU A 148 -9.17 0.26 13.55
CA LEU A 148 -9.13 -0.33 12.21
C LEU A 148 -7.69 -0.36 11.70
N ILE A 149 -7.19 -1.55 11.38
CA ILE A 149 -5.91 -1.73 10.68
C ILE A 149 -6.22 -2.20 9.27
N LEU A 150 -5.61 -1.56 8.27
CA LEU A 150 -5.68 -1.92 6.86
C LEU A 150 -4.30 -2.43 6.42
N PHE A 151 -4.27 -3.54 5.69
CA PHE A 151 -3.11 -3.92 4.88
C PHE A 151 -3.62 -4.27 3.49
N ALA A 152 -3.67 -3.22 2.67
CA ALA A 152 -4.39 -3.21 1.40
C ALA A 152 -3.52 -3.66 0.22
N ALA A 153 -4.16 -3.78 -0.95
CA ALA A 153 -3.55 -4.08 -2.25
C ALA A 153 -2.60 -5.30 -2.28
N GLY A 154 -2.82 -6.30 -1.42
CA GLY A 154 -1.96 -7.48 -1.32
C GLY A 154 -0.54 -7.22 -0.82
N GLY A 155 -0.32 -6.14 -0.04
CA GLY A 155 1.00 -5.77 0.47
C GLY A 155 1.73 -6.88 1.24
N ILE A 156 1.00 -7.82 1.85
CA ILE A 156 1.58 -8.97 2.55
C ILE A 156 2.44 -9.86 1.65
N ALA A 157 2.21 -9.86 0.33
CA ALA A 157 3.01 -10.64 -0.60
C ALA A 157 4.48 -10.17 -0.64
N TYR A 158 4.77 -8.92 -0.25
CA TYR A 158 6.14 -8.38 -0.21
C TYR A 158 6.90 -8.75 1.07
N LEU A 159 6.25 -9.44 2.01
CA LEU A 159 6.91 -10.07 3.14
C LEU A 159 7.41 -11.44 2.65
N THR A 160 8.72 -11.56 2.44
CA THR A 160 9.34 -12.72 1.80
C THR A 160 10.38 -13.40 2.66
N GLU A 161 10.90 -12.72 3.68
CA GLU A 161 11.89 -13.28 4.59
C GLU A 161 11.21 -14.18 5.64
N PRO A 162 11.97 -15.09 6.28
CA PRO A 162 11.43 -15.98 7.30
C PRO A 162 10.75 -15.24 8.44
N ASP A 163 9.56 -15.72 8.81
CA ASP A 163 8.72 -15.22 9.92
C ASP A 163 8.23 -13.77 9.82
N GLU A 164 8.46 -13.06 8.71
CA GLU A 164 7.97 -11.67 8.56
C GLU A 164 6.45 -11.56 8.71
N GLN A 165 5.70 -12.51 8.14
CA GLN A 165 4.25 -12.53 8.27
C GLN A 165 3.85 -12.77 9.72
N LYS A 166 4.45 -13.74 10.41
CA LYS A 166 4.18 -13.99 11.84
C LYS A 166 4.44 -12.73 12.67
N ARG A 167 5.56 -12.04 12.41
CA ARG A 167 5.89 -10.78 13.11
C ARG A 167 4.85 -9.71 12.83
N LEU A 168 4.43 -9.51 11.58
CA LEU A 168 3.33 -8.61 11.23
C LEU A 168 2.06 -8.94 12.05
N PHE A 169 1.62 -10.20 12.04
CA PHE A 169 0.40 -10.60 12.77
C PHE A 169 0.55 -10.33 14.29
N CYS A 170 1.73 -10.51 14.87
CA CYS A 170 2.01 -10.10 16.26
C CYS A 170 1.92 -8.57 16.46
N GLN A 171 2.48 -7.77 15.54
CA GLN A 171 2.36 -6.30 15.60
C GLN A 171 0.90 -5.85 15.54
N VAL A 172 0.12 -6.44 14.62
CA VAL A 172 -1.31 -6.19 14.46
C VAL A 172 -2.06 -6.54 15.75
N ALA A 173 -1.82 -7.73 16.31
CA ALA A 173 -2.48 -8.17 17.54
C ALA A 173 -2.18 -7.26 18.73
N ALA A 174 -0.96 -6.72 18.83
CA ALA A 174 -0.59 -5.77 19.88
C ALA A 174 -1.34 -4.43 19.73
N LEU A 175 -1.47 -3.91 18.50
CA LEU A 175 -2.07 -2.60 18.24
C LEU A 175 -3.60 -2.60 18.29
N LEU A 176 -4.24 -3.69 17.88
CA LEU A 176 -5.70 -3.76 17.80
C LEU A 176 -6.35 -3.55 19.16
N ARG A 177 -7.38 -2.69 19.16
CA ARG A 177 -8.30 -2.54 20.28
C ARG A 177 -8.95 -3.88 20.61
N PRO A 178 -8.91 -4.34 21.87
CA PRO A 178 -9.57 -5.59 22.27
C PRO A 178 -11.06 -5.60 21.87
N ILE A 179 -11.53 -6.76 21.43
CA ILE A 179 -12.95 -7.07 21.09
C ILE A 179 -13.49 -6.32 19.86
N THR A 180 -13.31 -5.01 19.79
CA THR A 180 -13.91 -4.12 18.79
C THR A 180 -12.98 -3.81 17.62
N GLY A 181 -11.66 -3.86 17.81
CA GLY A 181 -10.70 -3.59 16.74
C GLY A 181 -10.78 -4.61 15.60
N ARG A 182 -10.58 -4.17 14.37
CA ARG A 182 -10.54 -5.04 13.18
C ARG A 182 -9.30 -4.82 12.34
N PHE A 183 -8.73 -5.91 11.86
CA PHE A 183 -7.67 -5.92 10.86
C PHE A 183 -8.19 -6.46 9.54
N TYR A 184 -8.17 -5.62 8.51
CA TYR A 184 -8.53 -5.98 7.15
C TYR A 184 -7.25 -6.25 6.35
N LEU A 185 -7.02 -7.51 6.05
CA LEU A 185 -5.93 -7.98 5.20
C LEU A 185 -6.47 -8.30 3.82
N SER A 186 -5.96 -7.61 2.81
CA SER A 186 -6.16 -8.01 1.41
C SER A 186 -5.02 -8.90 0.95
N VAL A 187 -5.35 -9.91 0.14
CA VAL A 187 -4.36 -10.75 -0.54
C VAL A 187 -4.73 -10.88 -2.00
N GLN A 188 -3.78 -10.54 -2.88
CA GLN A 188 -3.99 -10.69 -4.32
C GLN A 188 -4.14 -12.16 -4.71
N ARG A 189 -5.21 -12.48 -5.44
CA ARG A 189 -5.44 -13.81 -6.00
C ARG A 189 -4.55 -13.98 -7.22
N ARG A 190 -3.32 -14.45 -7.00
CA ARG A 190 -2.36 -14.63 -8.09
C ARG A 190 -2.57 -15.94 -8.82
N LEU A 191 -2.80 -15.82 -10.12
CA LEU A 191 -2.59 -16.90 -11.08
C LEU A 191 -1.13 -16.83 -11.53
N ASN A 192 -0.22 -17.44 -10.75
CA ASN A 192 1.17 -17.77 -11.13
C ASN A 192 2.11 -16.65 -11.67
N THR A 193 1.74 -15.36 -11.61
CA THR A 193 2.54 -14.24 -12.16
C THR A 193 2.63 -13.07 -11.19
N SER A 194 3.66 -12.22 -11.31
CA SER A 194 3.85 -11.03 -10.46
C SER A 194 2.79 -9.95 -10.72
N LEU A 195 2.66 -8.92 -9.86
CA LEU A 195 1.68 -7.84 -10.07
C LEU A 195 1.90 -7.12 -11.41
N MET A 196 3.14 -6.80 -11.74
CA MET A 196 3.44 -6.10 -13.00
C MET A 196 3.39 -7.04 -14.20
N GLU A 197 3.69 -8.34 -14.05
CA GLU A 197 3.40 -9.31 -15.13
C GLU A 197 1.90 -9.51 -15.30
N GLY A 198 1.11 -9.59 -14.23
CA GLY A 198 -0.35 -9.63 -14.32
C GLY A 198 -0.89 -8.36 -14.98
N VAL A 199 -0.40 -7.19 -14.58
CA VAL A 199 -0.77 -5.92 -15.20
C VAL A 199 -0.28 -5.83 -16.66
N ALA A 200 0.89 -6.37 -17.00
CA ALA A 200 1.43 -6.35 -18.36
C ALA A 200 0.83 -7.41 -19.30
N LEU A 201 0.56 -8.62 -18.79
CA LEU A 201 -0.10 -9.73 -19.49
C LEU A 201 -1.57 -9.43 -19.73
N GLN A 202 -2.21 -8.66 -18.85
CA GLN A 202 -3.64 -8.38 -18.89
C GLN A 202 -3.98 -7.02 -19.52
N PHE A 203 -3.07 -6.03 -19.51
CA PHE A 203 -3.40 -4.65 -19.89
C PHE A 203 -2.46 -3.96 -20.87
N ASP A 204 -1.66 -4.71 -21.64
CA ASP A 204 -0.99 -4.15 -22.81
C ASP A 204 -0.12 -2.92 -22.45
N VAL A 205 0.49 -2.94 -21.25
CA VAL A 205 1.47 -1.93 -20.78
C VAL A 205 2.60 -1.77 -21.79
N ILE A 206 2.86 -2.85 -22.54
CA ILE A 206 3.80 -2.94 -23.65
C ILE A 206 3.47 -1.95 -24.78
N ASN A 207 2.21 -1.55 -24.95
CA ASN A 207 1.77 -0.63 -26.01
C ASN A 207 1.87 0.86 -25.66
N HIS A 208 1.97 1.22 -24.37
CA HIS A 208 2.26 2.60 -23.96
C HIS A 208 3.76 2.74 -23.73
N ARG A 209 4.46 3.43 -24.63
CA ARG A 209 5.93 3.55 -24.53
C ARG A 209 6.41 4.49 -23.42
N GLU A 210 5.59 5.50 -23.10
CA GLU A 210 5.99 6.61 -22.24
C GLU A 210 4.80 7.19 -21.45
N PHE A 211 5.08 7.62 -20.22
CA PHE A 211 4.13 8.31 -19.35
C PHE A 211 4.70 9.66 -18.95
N LEU A 212 3.91 10.73 -19.05
CA LEU A 212 4.34 12.07 -18.68
C LEU A 212 4.13 12.31 -17.18
N SER A 213 5.12 12.92 -16.53
CA SER A 213 4.97 13.37 -15.14
C SER A 213 4.01 14.55 -15.05
N GLY A 214 3.14 14.50 -14.05
CA GLY A 214 2.29 15.62 -13.63
C GLY A 214 2.93 16.47 -12.53
N LEU A 215 3.97 15.97 -11.84
CA LEU A 215 4.64 16.67 -10.73
C LEU A 215 5.96 17.32 -11.13
N TYR A 216 6.73 16.71 -12.03
CA TYR A 216 8.06 17.14 -12.41
C TYR A 216 8.09 17.59 -13.87
N ASN A 217 8.30 18.90 -14.07
CA ASN A 217 8.26 19.49 -15.41
C ASN A 217 9.29 18.84 -16.36
N GLY A 218 8.80 18.41 -17.52
CA GLY A 218 9.60 17.78 -18.58
C GLY A 218 10.03 16.33 -18.29
N VAL A 219 9.60 15.74 -17.18
CA VAL A 219 9.94 14.36 -16.83
C VAL A 219 9.01 13.37 -17.52
N VAL A 220 9.59 12.27 -18.00
CA VAL A 220 8.93 11.19 -18.70
C VAL A 220 9.41 9.86 -18.14
N TYR A 221 8.46 8.98 -17.85
CA TYR A 221 8.71 7.60 -17.45
C TYR A 221 8.62 6.71 -18.67
N LYS A 222 9.69 5.95 -18.96
CA LYS A 222 9.64 4.92 -19.99
C LYS A 222 8.93 3.69 -19.40
N ALA A 223 8.12 3.02 -20.21
CA ALA A 223 7.49 1.77 -19.78
C ALA A 223 8.55 0.74 -19.37
N PRO A 224 8.33 0.01 -18.27
CA PRO A 224 9.32 -0.92 -17.76
C PRO A 224 9.49 -2.08 -18.75
N GLN A 225 10.74 -2.44 -19.01
CA GLN A 225 11.06 -3.70 -19.68
C GLN A 225 10.99 -4.81 -18.64
N ILE A 226 10.11 -5.79 -18.88
CA ILE A 226 9.90 -6.91 -17.96
C ILE A 226 10.86 -8.03 -18.35
N GLY A 227 11.76 -8.37 -17.43
CA GLY A 227 12.64 -9.53 -17.56
C GLY A 227 11.95 -10.82 -17.13
N GLU A 228 12.68 -11.92 -17.15
CA GLU A 228 12.15 -13.20 -16.70
C GLU A 228 11.81 -13.22 -15.21
N SER A 229 10.72 -13.91 -14.87
CA SER A 229 10.41 -14.29 -13.50
C SER A 229 11.02 -15.64 -13.14
N VAL A 230 11.65 -15.67 -11.97
CA VAL A 230 12.22 -16.89 -11.39
C VAL A 230 11.39 -17.28 -10.18
N ARG A 231 10.98 -18.56 -10.11
CA ARG A 231 10.26 -19.10 -8.96
C ARG A 231 11.16 -20.03 -8.15
N GLU A 232 11.26 -19.73 -6.85
CA GLU A 232 11.98 -20.52 -5.86
C GLU A 232 11.01 -20.89 -4.73
N GLY A 233 10.45 -22.09 -4.80
CA GLY A 233 9.40 -22.54 -3.87
C GLY A 233 8.14 -21.68 -3.96
N GLN A 234 7.84 -20.95 -2.88
CA GLN A 234 6.71 -20.01 -2.79
C GLN A 234 7.12 -18.57 -3.13
N ILE A 235 8.39 -18.27 -3.40
CA ILE A 235 8.81 -16.91 -3.78
C ILE A 235 8.90 -16.82 -5.30
N VAL A 236 8.31 -15.77 -5.86
CA VAL A 236 8.48 -15.36 -7.25
C VAL A 236 9.28 -14.06 -7.25
N THR A 237 10.38 -14.06 -7.98
CA THR A 237 11.23 -12.89 -8.19
C THR A 237 11.11 -12.43 -9.62
N THR A 238 10.66 -11.21 -9.84
CA THR A 238 10.54 -10.61 -11.17
C THR A 238 11.47 -9.42 -11.29
N ARG A 239 12.14 -9.32 -12.43
CA ARG A 239 13.07 -8.23 -12.71
C ARG A 239 12.49 -7.27 -13.72
N TYR A 240 12.70 -5.97 -13.48
CA TYR A 240 12.29 -4.91 -14.38
C TYR A 240 13.45 -3.98 -14.64
N HIS A 241 13.41 -3.35 -15.80
CA HIS A 241 14.27 -2.23 -16.13
C HIS A 241 13.39 -1.03 -16.46
N SER A 242 13.53 0.06 -15.69
CA SER A 242 12.72 1.26 -15.87
C SER A 242 13.63 2.49 -15.93
N VAL A 243 13.41 3.31 -16.94
CA VAL A 243 14.20 4.53 -17.16
C VAL A 243 13.31 5.74 -16.97
N VAL A 244 13.78 6.69 -16.18
CA VAL A 244 13.17 8.02 -16.02
C VAL A 244 14.04 9.01 -16.77
N VAL A 245 13.45 9.81 -17.64
CA VAL A 245 14.18 10.81 -18.44
C VAL A 245 13.58 12.19 -18.25
N LYS A 246 14.38 13.22 -18.52
CA LYS A 246 13.94 14.60 -18.70
C LYS A 246 14.12 14.99 -20.15
N ARG A 247 13.05 15.46 -20.80
CA ARG A 247 13.14 16.04 -22.14
C ARG A 247 13.78 17.42 -22.06
N ILE A 248 14.73 17.69 -22.95
CA ILE A 248 15.40 18.99 -23.09
C ILE A 248 15.01 19.67 -24.41
N ASP A 249 15.07 21.00 -24.45
CA ASP A 249 14.50 21.85 -25.51
C ASP A 249 14.96 21.51 -26.94
N ALA A 250 16.12 20.86 -27.11
CA ALA A 250 16.66 20.43 -28.40
C ALA A 250 16.16 19.05 -28.88
N GLY A 251 15.13 18.48 -28.23
CA GLY A 251 14.62 17.13 -28.54
C GLY A 251 15.51 16.00 -27.99
N GLY A 252 16.49 16.34 -27.14
CA GLY A 252 17.30 15.36 -26.41
C GLY A 252 16.60 14.85 -25.15
N GLU A 253 17.16 13.79 -24.58
CA GLU A 253 16.73 13.23 -23.30
C GLU A 253 17.93 13.13 -22.35
N GLU A 254 17.74 13.59 -21.12
CA GLU A 254 18.67 13.32 -20.02
C GLU A 254 18.08 12.20 -19.15
N ILE A 255 18.80 11.08 -19.00
CA ILE A 255 18.42 10.05 -18.04
C ILE A 255 18.49 10.65 -16.63
N LEU A 256 17.41 10.63 -15.88
CA LEU A 256 17.38 11.02 -14.47
C LEU A 256 17.64 9.81 -13.57
N GLU A 257 17.02 8.68 -13.90
CA GLU A 257 17.23 7.40 -13.21
C GLU A 257 17.24 6.25 -14.21
N ASP A 258 18.16 5.32 -14.01
CA ASP A 258 18.23 4.05 -14.73
C ASP A 258 18.07 2.90 -13.70
N ASN A 259 16.85 2.38 -13.58
CA ASN A 259 16.44 1.53 -12.46
C ASN A 259 16.44 0.05 -12.87
N HIS A 260 17.30 -0.74 -12.22
CA HIS A 260 17.25 -2.20 -12.22
C HIS A 260 16.48 -2.68 -10.99
N ILE A 261 15.24 -3.10 -11.22
CA ILE A 261 14.29 -3.41 -10.17
C ILE A 261 14.20 -4.92 -9.98
N GLU A 262 14.22 -5.37 -8.73
CA GLU A 262 13.92 -6.75 -8.36
C GLU A 262 12.75 -6.75 -7.36
N LEU A 263 11.61 -7.33 -7.75
CA LEU A 263 10.46 -7.50 -6.87
C LEU A 263 10.34 -8.97 -6.48
N LYS A 264 10.44 -9.24 -5.18
CA LYS A 264 10.19 -10.55 -4.60
C LYS A 264 8.80 -10.57 -4.00
N GLN A 265 8.05 -11.62 -4.32
CA GLN A 265 6.67 -11.75 -3.87
C GLN A 265 6.41 -13.19 -3.46
N ARG A 266 5.82 -13.38 -2.29
CA ARG A 266 5.38 -14.67 -1.78
C ARG A 266 4.03 -15.05 -2.39
N LEU A 267 3.95 -16.25 -2.92
CA LEU A 267 2.70 -16.90 -3.30
C LEU A 267 1.92 -17.22 -2.04
N TRP A 268 0.67 -16.79 -2.07
CA TRP A 268 -0.20 -16.88 -0.92
C TRP A 268 -0.72 -18.30 -0.68
N ASP A 269 -0.75 -18.69 0.59
CA ASP A 269 -1.43 -19.88 1.08
C ASP A 269 -2.40 -19.50 2.22
N GLU A 270 -3.65 -19.91 2.07
CA GLU A 270 -4.73 -19.58 3.01
C GLU A 270 -4.52 -20.25 4.38
N ALA A 271 -4.09 -21.51 4.39
CA ALA A 271 -3.89 -22.26 5.62
C ALA A 271 -2.71 -21.68 6.43
N GLU A 272 -1.61 -21.31 5.76
CA GLU A 272 -0.49 -20.61 6.40
C GLU A 272 -0.95 -19.28 7.02
N THR A 273 -1.77 -18.51 6.29
CA THR A 273 -2.29 -17.22 6.76
C THR A 273 -3.15 -17.39 8.02
N MET A 274 -4.03 -18.39 8.04
CA MET A 274 -4.83 -18.70 9.22
C MET A 274 -3.96 -19.19 10.38
N GLY A 275 -2.90 -19.95 10.09
CA GLY A 275 -1.91 -20.38 11.08
C GLY A 275 -1.23 -19.19 11.76
N TRP A 276 -0.70 -18.25 10.98
CA TRP A 276 -0.05 -17.04 11.52
C TRP A 276 -1.01 -16.18 12.35
N ALA A 277 -2.26 -16.03 11.91
CA ALA A 277 -3.29 -15.33 12.67
C ALA A 277 -3.56 -16.03 14.01
N THR A 278 -3.71 -17.36 14.00
CA THR A 278 -3.95 -18.16 15.21
C THR A 278 -2.79 -18.04 16.20
N ASP A 279 -1.55 -18.14 15.72
CA ASP A 279 -0.34 -17.99 16.54
C ASP A 279 -0.28 -16.61 17.21
N ALA A 280 -0.74 -15.57 16.52
CA ALA A 280 -0.82 -14.21 17.04
C ALA A 280 -2.08 -13.93 17.88
N ARG A 281 -2.90 -14.96 18.17
CA ARG A 281 -4.19 -14.84 18.90
C ARG A 281 -5.18 -13.91 18.19
N LEU A 282 -5.24 -14.03 16.87
CA LEU A 282 -6.22 -13.37 16.03
C LEU A 282 -7.23 -14.39 15.52
N HIS A 283 -8.51 -14.04 15.58
CA HIS A 283 -9.61 -14.82 15.04
C HIS A 283 -10.11 -14.20 13.74
N CYS A 284 -10.20 -14.99 12.68
CA CYS A 284 -10.80 -14.58 11.42
C CYS A 284 -12.32 -14.61 11.54
N GLU A 285 -12.96 -13.44 11.53
CA GLU A 285 -14.43 -13.34 11.58
C GLU A 285 -15.07 -13.52 10.21
N GLU A 286 -14.43 -12.97 9.18
CA GLU A 286 -14.97 -12.95 7.82
C GLU A 286 -13.85 -13.18 6.82
N ALA A 287 -14.13 -13.97 5.80
CA ALA A 287 -13.28 -14.12 4.62
C ALA A 287 -14.15 -14.05 3.37
N PHE A 288 -13.82 -13.17 2.44
CA PHE A 288 -14.59 -12.99 1.22
C PHE A 288 -13.70 -12.64 0.04
N LYS A 289 -14.22 -12.90 -1.17
CA LYS A 289 -13.47 -12.74 -2.42
C LYS A 289 -14.06 -11.57 -3.20
N THR A 290 -13.18 -10.72 -3.70
CA THR A 290 -13.48 -9.73 -4.73
C THR A 290 -13.02 -10.27 -6.08
N PHE A 291 -13.02 -9.42 -7.10
CA PHE A 291 -12.58 -9.78 -8.45
C PHE A 291 -11.12 -10.25 -8.46
N ASN A 292 -10.21 -9.50 -7.82
CA ASN A 292 -8.76 -9.75 -7.87
C ASN A 292 -8.15 -10.14 -6.51
N GLU A 293 -8.90 -10.07 -5.41
CA GLU A 293 -8.35 -10.25 -4.07
C GLU A 293 -9.23 -11.14 -3.20
N THR A 294 -8.61 -11.71 -2.17
CA THR A 294 -9.28 -12.30 -1.03
C THR A 294 -9.04 -11.38 0.16
N TYR A 295 -10.10 -11.04 0.87
CA TYR A 295 -10.05 -10.24 2.09
C TYR A 295 -10.27 -11.14 3.30
N PHE A 296 -9.46 -10.93 4.33
CA PHE A 296 -9.61 -11.52 5.65
C PHE A 296 -9.83 -10.42 6.67
N VAL A 297 -10.83 -10.60 7.51
CA VAL A 297 -11.16 -9.69 8.61
C VAL A 297 -10.85 -10.40 9.91
N PHE A 298 -9.84 -9.91 10.61
CA PHE A 298 -9.42 -10.45 11.89
C PHE A 298 -9.81 -9.54 13.05
N LYS A 299 -10.02 -10.15 14.22
CA LYS A 299 -10.05 -9.48 15.52
C LYS A 299 -9.14 -10.20 16.49
N ARG A 300 -8.84 -9.58 17.63
CA ARG A 300 -8.20 -10.28 18.76
C ARG A 300 -9.12 -11.35 19.32
N ALA A 301 -8.57 -12.53 19.56
CA ALA A 301 -9.23 -13.56 20.35
C ALA A 301 -9.28 -13.12 21.82
N ASP A 302 -10.34 -13.53 22.51
CA ASP A 302 -10.54 -13.28 23.95
C ASP A 302 -9.52 -14.05 24.82
#